data_AF-A0A162KB17-F1
#
_entry.id   AF-A0A162KB17-F1
#
_cell.length_a   1.000
_cell.length_b   1.000
_cell.length_c   1.000
_cell.angle_alpha   90.00
_cell.angle_beta   90.00
_cell.angle_gamma   90.00
#
_symmetry.space_group_name_H-M   'P 1'
#
loop_
_entity.id
_entity.type
_entity.pdbx_description
1 polymer ?
#
loop_
_entity_poly.entity_id
_entity_poly.type
_entity_poly.pdbx_seq_one_letter_code
_entity_poly.pdbx_strand_id
1 'polypeptide(L)'
;MKKWIKNNLIIFGTVSASLPVVFSFSCRNNSSAKTDFDNDMNKLENEKSYAIEINETKLTEEVNQIQNLAANNELLFNGQPLVDAENKIPILPAKIADFTADYLVARKLISFKFTNEEFSQKYDWKISDFYEDRFKPILKIEIWNKTNSFYKKRIAIEITGTINYGQKHNHMAYNEIKNRDLTINEAYWYNLDQNGNYKN
;
A
#
# COMPACT_ATOMS: atom_id res chain seq x y z
N MET A 1 -26.96 40.05 80.13
CA MET A 1 -26.31 41.04 79.25
C MET A 1 -24.82 41.09 79.60
N LYS A 2 -23.97 40.36 78.84
CA LYS A 2 -22.48 40.32 78.88
C LYS A 2 -22.07 39.18 77.93
N LYS A 3 -21.68 39.52 76.70
CA LYS A 3 -20.32 39.73 76.16
C LYS A 3 -19.71 38.43 75.62
N TRP A 4 -19.50 38.47 74.31
CA TRP A 4 -18.83 37.49 73.46
C TRP A 4 -17.35 37.32 73.83
N ILE A 5 -16.84 36.11 73.66
CA ILE A 5 -15.53 35.86 73.06
C ILE A 5 -15.70 34.73 72.04
N LYS A 6 -15.65 35.05 70.74
CA LYS A 6 -15.46 34.07 69.68
C LYS A 6 -13.97 33.71 69.66
N ASN A 7 -13.63 32.51 70.09
CA ASN A 7 -12.34 31.92 69.74
C ASN A 7 -12.44 31.41 68.30
N ASN A 8 -11.81 32.10 67.36
CA ASN A 8 -11.50 31.53 66.05
C ASN A 8 -10.35 30.55 66.23
N LEU A 9 -10.67 29.26 66.25
CA LEU A 9 -9.67 28.20 66.12
C LEU A 9 -9.27 28.13 64.64
N ILE A 10 -8.09 28.64 64.30
CA ILE A 10 -7.50 28.46 62.98
C ILE A 10 -6.98 27.02 62.91
N ILE A 11 -7.71 26.17 62.19
CA ILE A 11 -7.27 24.81 61.88
C ILE A 11 -6.39 24.91 60.62
N PHE A 12 -5.07 24.84 60.79
CA PHE A 12 -4.17 24.55 59.68
C PHE A 12 -4.31 23.07 59.33
N GLY A 13 -5.22 22.75 58.39
CA GLY A 13 -5.24 21.45 57.75
C GLY A 13 -4.05 21.35 56.82
N THR A 14 -3.01 20.62 57.22
CA THR A 14 -1.92 20.21 56.33
C THR A 14 -2.52 19.36 55.21
N VAL A 15 -2.57 19.91 54.00
CA VAL A 15 -2.87 19.15 52.79
C VAL A 15 -1.67 18.23 52.57
N SER A 16 -1.78 16.98 52.98
CA SER A 16 -0.89 15.91 52.58
C SER A 16 -1.08 15.68 51.08
N ALA A 17 -0.38 16.46 50.25
CA ALA A 17 -0.31 16.18 48.83
C ALA A 17 0.45 14.85 48.67
N SER A 18 -0.28 13.79 48.35
CA SER A 18 0.32 12.56 47.82
C SER A 18 1.07 12.96 46.55
N LEU A 19 2.40 13.00 46.63
CA LEU A 19 3.24 13.17 45.44
C LEU A 19 2.80 12.10 44.43
N PRO A 20 2.57 12.46 43.16
CA PRO A 20 2.31 11.47 42.14
C PRO A 20 3.50 10.52 42.11
N VAL A 21 3.27 9.25 42.41
CA VAL A 21 4.24 8.19 42.19
C VAL A 21 4.41 8.07 40.68
N VAL A 22 5.45 8.71 40.16
CA VAL A 22 5.88 8.52 38.79
C VAL A 22 6.48 7.13 38.72
N PHE A 23 5.70 6.16 38.25
CA PHE A 23 6.25 4.88 37.81
C PHE A 23 7.13 5.16 36.60
N SER A 24 8.44 5.26 36.81
CA SER A 24 9.40 5.15 35.72
C SER A 24 9.37 3.70 35.23
N PHE A 25 8.59 3.43 34.18
CA PHE A 25 8.89 2.27 33.36
C PHE A 25 10.31 2.47 32.83
N SER A 26 11.23 1.61 33.26
CA SER A 26 12.59 1.64 32.76
C SER A 26 12.55 1.44 31.24
N CYS A 27 12.95 2.46 30.48
CA CYS A 27 13.13 2.40 29.03
C CYS A 27 14.35 1.53 28.65
N ARG A 28 14.55 0.36 29.25
CA ARG A 28 15.71 -0.52 29.00
C ARG A 28 15.45 -1.70 28.06
N ASN A 29 14.19 -1.98 27.70
CA ASN A 29 13.86 -3.06 26.76
C ASN A 29 13.50 -2.59 25.33
N ASN A 30 13.46 -1.28 25.05
CA ASN A 30 13.08 -0.79 23.71
C ASN A 30 14.26 -0.64 22.74
N SER A 31 15.50 -0.46 23.22
CA SER A 31 16.62 -0.24 22.30
C SER A 31 17.01 -1.50 21.54
N SER A 32 17.00 -2.67 22.18
CA SER A 32 17.29 -3.95 21.53
C SER A 32 16.24 -4.30 20.49
N ALA A 33 14.95 -4.27 20.85
CA ALA A 33 13.86 -4.61 19.93
C ALA A 33 13.80 -3.70 18.69
N LYS A 34 14.11 -2.40 18.84
CA LYS A 34 14.22 -1.49 17.70
C LYS A 34 15.45 -1.80 16.83
N THR A 35 16.57 -2.14 17.45
CA THR A 35 17.80 -2.51 16.74
C THR A 35 17.58 -3.80 15.93
N ASP A 36 16.91 -4.79 16.53
CA ASP A 36 16.54 -6.04 15.85
C ASP A 36 15.60 -5.80 14.67
N PHE A 37 14.59 -4.93 14.85
CA PHE A 37 13.71 -4.51 13.76
C PHE A 37 14.51 -3.87 12.61
N ASP A 38 15.42 -2.95 12.91
CA ASP A 38 16.21 -2.26 11.87
C ASP A 38 17.15 -3.23 11.14
N ASN A 39 17.75 -4.18 11.86
CA ASN A 39 18.59 -5.23 11.28
C ASN A 39 17.78 -6.13 10.34
N ASP A 40 16.61 -6.61 10.78
CA ASP A 40 15.71 -7.41 9.97
C ASP A 40 15.28 -6.66 8.71
N MET A 41 14.96 -5.37 8.83
CA MET A 41 14.56 -4.55 7.69
C MET A 41 15.70 -4.30 6.70
N ASN A 42 16.94 -4.11 7.18
CA ASN A 42 18.11 -3.97 6.31
C ASN A 42 18.42 -5.29 5.61
N LYS A 43 18.29 -6.42 6.31
CA LYS A 43 18.42 -7.76 5.74
C LYS A 43 17.38 -7.98 4.64
N LEU A 44 16.12 -7.64 4.90
CA LEU A 44 15.04 -7.74 3.91
C LEU A 44 15.33 -6.95 2.63
N GLU A 45 15.84 -5.73 2.74
CA GLU A 45 16.17 -4.87 1.59
C GLU A 45 17.38 -5.37 0.78
N ASN A 46 18.42 -5.83 1.48
CA ASN A 46 19.68 -6.27 0.87
C ASN A 46 19.57 -7.67 0.27
N GLU A 47 18.96 -8.60 0.98
CA GLU A 47 18.79 -10.00 0.53
C GLU A 47 17.57 -10.19 -0.37
N LYS A 48 16.74 -9.15 -0.54
CA LYS A 48 15.49 -9.22 -1.31
C LYS A 48 14.61 -10.38 -0.84
N SER A 49 14.43 -10.52 0.48
CA SER A 49 13.61 -11.58 1.10
C SER A 49 12.10 -11.34 0.93
N TYR A 50 11.70 -10.90 -0.25
CA TYR A 50 10.34 -10.61 -0.64
C TYR A 50 10.15 -10.84 -2.14
N ALA A 51 8.91 -11.05 -2.55
CA ALA A 51 8.50 -11.14 -3.94
C ALA A 51 7.28 -10.25 -4.19
N ILE A 52 7.19 -9.76 -5.42
CA ILE A 52 5.95 -9.20 -5.97
C ILE A 52 5.31 -10.32 -6.78
N GLU A 53 4.14 -10.79 -6.32
CA GLU A 53 3.39 -11.86 -6.96
C GLU A 53 2.19 -11.28 -7.71
N ILE A 54 1.89 -11.84 -8.87
CA ILE A 54 0.69 -11.53 -9.64
C ILE A 54 -0.30 -12.67 -9.48
N ASN A 55 -1.56 -12.33 -9.25
CA ASN A 55 -2.64 -13.31 -9.24
C ASN A 55 -2.96 -13.73 -10.68
N GLU A 56 -2.26 -14.77 -11.18
CA GLU A 56 -2.41 -15.25 -12.57
C GLU A 56 -3.82 -15.77 -12.88
N THR A 57 -4.49 -16.39 -11.91
CA THR A 57 -5.88 -16.84 -12.06
C THR A 57 -6.80 -15.65 -12.31
N LYS A 58 -6.73 -14.63 -11.46
CA LYS A 58 -7.53 -13.41 -11.62
C LYS A 58 -7.14 -12.66 -12.89
N LEU A 59 -5.85 -12.62 -13.24
CA LEU A 59 -5.39 -11.99 -14.48
C LEU A 59 -6.02 -12.65 -15.72
N THR A 60 -6.10 -13.99 -15.71
CA THR A 60 -6.75 -14.76 -16.78
C THR A 60 -8.25 -14.45 -16.87
N GLU A 61 -8.93 -14.36 -15.72
CA GLU A 61 -10.34 -13.95 -15.66
C GLU A 61 -10.56 -12.52 -16.21
N GLU A 62 -9.69 -11.58 -15.86
CA GLU A 62 -9.74 -10.19 -16.35
C GLU A 62 -9.59 -10.16 -17.87
N VAL A 63 -8.66 -10.93 -18.44
CA VAL A 63 -8.46 -10.97 -19.90
C VAL A 63 -9.70 -11.51 -20.62
N ASN A 64 -10.30 -12.58 -20.12
CA ASN A 64 -11.55 -13.09 -20.68
C ASN A 64 -12.66 -12.03 -20.64
N GLN A 65 -12.76 -11.26 -19.54
CA GLN A 65 -13.72 -10.16 -19.44
C GLN A 65 -13.42 -9.03 -20.44
N ILE A 66 -12.16 -8.63 -20.58
CA ILE A 66 -11.74 -7.59 -21.54
C ILE A 66 -12.06 -8.02 -22.98
N GLN A 67 -11.77 -9.28 -23.33
CA GLN A 67 -12.07 -9.85 -24.64
C GLN A 67 -13.58 -9.83 -24.93
N ASN A 68 -14.41 -10.23 -23.95
CA ASN A 68 -15.87 -10.19 -24.09
C ASN A 68 -16.40 -8.75 -24.25
N LEU A 69 -15.90 -7.79 -23.47
CA LEU A 69 -16.28 -6.39 -23.58
C LEU A 69 -15.89 -5.80 -24.94
N ALA A 70 -14.70 -6.16 -25.45
CA ALA A 70 -14.26 -5.73 -26.77
C ALA A 70 -15.13 -6.31 -27.89
N ALA A 71 -15.46 -7.61 -27.82
CA ALA A 71 -16.34 -8.28 -28.77
C ALA A 71 -17.74 -7.64 -28.86
N ASN A 72 -18.19 -7.02 -27.77
CA ASN A 72 -19.49 -6.36 -27.69
C ASN A 72 -19.42 -4.83 -27.95
N ASN A 73 -18.24 -4.26 -28.28
CA ASN A 73 -18.01 -2.81 -28.35
C ASN A 73 -18.32 -2.05 -27.05
N GLU A 74 -18.20 -2.74 -25.90
CA GLU A 74 -18.46 -2.20 -24.57
C GLU A 74 -17.18 -1.72 -23.87
N LEU A 75 -16.01 -2.02 -24.41
CA LEU A 75 -14.73 -1.51 -23.91
C LEU A 75 -14.57 -0.05 -24.34
N LEU A 76 -14.59 0.89 -23.39
CA LEU A 76 -14.61 2.33 -23.68
C LEU A 76 -13.26 2.97 -23.36
N PHE A 77 -12.92 4.06 -24.05
CA PHE A 77 -11.84 5.00 -23.72
C PHE A 77 -12.38 6.44 -23.83
N ASN A 78 -12.28 7.24 -22.77
CA ASN A 78 -12.92 8.56 -22.67
C ASN A 78 -14.42 8.55 -23.03
N GLY A 79 -15.12 7.47 -22.66
CA GLY A 79 -16.56 7.30 -22.92
C GLY A 79 -16.92 6.93 -24.37
N GLN A 80 -15.94 6.72 -25.24
CA GLN A 80 -16.15 6.25 -26.62
C GLN A 80 -15.72 4.78 -26.76
N PRO A 81 -16.39 3.96 -27.58
CA PRO A 81 -15.93 2.61 -27.88
C PRO A 81 -14.49 2.61 -28.41
N LEU A 82 -13.69 1.67 -27.91
CA LEU A 82 -12.30 1.53 -28.31
C LEU A 82 -12.20 0.83 -29.67
N VAL A 83 -11.54 1.46 -30.63
CA VAL A 83 -11.45 0.99 -32.01
C VAL A 83 -10.44 -0.16 -32.15
N ASP A 84 -10.81 -1.19 -32.90
CA ASP A 84 -10.01 -2.41 -33.14
C ASP A 84 -9.58 -3.16 -31.86
N ALA A 85 -10.38 -3.07 -30.80
CA ALA A 85 -9.98 -3.58 -29.50
C ALA A 85 -9.68 -5.08 -29.49
N GLU A 86 -10.51 -5.87 -30.19
CA GLU A 86 -10.39 -7.32 -30.29
C GLU A 86 -9.01 -7.79 -30.78
N ASN A 87 -8.38 -7.02 -31.68
CA ASN A 87 -7.11 -7.39 -32.32
C ASN A 87 -5.88 -7.03 -31.46
N LYS A 88 -6.09 -6.33 -30.34
CA LYS A 88 -5.02 -5.67 -29.59
C LYS A 88 -5.01 -6.04 -28.09
N ILE A 89 -5.94 -6.89 -27.66
CA ILE A 89 -6.00 -7.45 -26.30
C ILE A 89 -5.06 -8.65 -26.20
N PRO A 90 -4.44 -8.89 -25.02
CA PRO A 90 -3.52 -10.01 -24.84
C PRO A 90 -4.17 -11.36 -25.16
N ILE A 91 -3.44 -12.22 -25.88
CA ILE A 91 -3.85 -13.60 -26.13
C ILE A 91 -3.49 -14.44 -24.91
N LEU A 92 -4.39 -15.34 -24.51
CA LEU A 92 -4.12 -16.25 -23.40
C LEU A 92 -3.01 -17.27 -23.75
N PRO A 93 -2.15 -17.64 -22.78
CA PRO A 93 -2.09 -17.12 -21.41
C PRO A 93 -1.44 -15.73 -21.38
N ALA A 94 -2.10 -14.79 -20.70
CA ALA A 94 -1.60 -13.44 -20.58
C ALA A 94 -0.42 -13.36 -19.61
N LYS A 95 0.55 -12.52 -19.94
CA LYS A 95 1.78 -12.32 -19.17
C LYS A 95 1.78 -10.93 -18.57
N ILE A 96 2.58 -10.76 -17.51
CA ILE A 96 2.83 -9.42 -16.92
C ILE A 96 3.26 -8.37 -17.97
N ALA A 97 3.99 -8.79 -19.01
CA ALA A 97 4.49 -7.94 -20.08
C ALA A 97 3.40 -7.36 -21.00
N ASP A 98 2.17 -7.85 -20.85
CA ASP A 98 1.00 -7.41 -21.59
C ASP A 98 0.20 -6.34 -20.84
N PHE A 99 0.64 -5.98 -19.63
CA PHE A 99 -0.01 -5.00 -18.77
C PHE A 99 0.93 -3.91 -18.28
N THR A 100 0.39 -2.72 -18.07
CA THR A 100 1.06 -1.64 -17.34
C THR A 100 0.99 -1.90 -15.83
N ALA A 101 1.91 -1.32 -15.06
CA ALA A 101 1.87 -1.44 -13.61
C ALA A 101 0.63 -0.76 -13.00
N ASP A 102 0.22 0.39 -13.54
CA ASP A 102 -1.00 1.09 -13.14
C ASP A 102 -2.23 0.18 -13.22
N TYR A 103 -2.45 -0.51 -14.35
CA TYR A 103 -3.56 -1.45 -14.50
C TYR A 103 -3.54 -2.56 -13.44
N LEU A 104 -2.36 -3.16 -13.23
CA LEU A 104 -2.21 -4.24 -12.26
C LEU A 104 -2.48 -3.77 -10.82
N VAL A 105 -2.12 -2.54 -10.47
CA VAL A 105 -2.44 -1.94 -9.16
C VAL A 105 -3.92 -1.57 -9.08
N ALA A 106 -4.51 -0.97 -10.11
CA ALA A 106 -5.92 -0.59 -10.22
C ALA A 106 -6.85 -1.77 -9.89
N ARG A 107 -6.54 -2.93 -10.48
CA ARG A 107 -7.33 -4.17 -10.36
C ARG A 107 -6.92 -5.05 -9.19
N LYS A 108 -5.99 -4.58 -8.34
CA LYS A 108 -5.46 -5.32 -7.18
C LYS A 108 -4.93 -6.71 -7.59
N LEU A 109 -4.21 -6.77 -8.72
CA LEU A 109 -3.63 -7.99 -9.29
C LEU A 109 -2.22 -8.25 -8.78
N ILE A 110 -1.57 -7.22 -8.22
CA ILE A 110 -0.27 -7.32 -7.57
C ILE A 110 -0.44 -7.54 -6.07
N SER A 111 0.38 -8.41 -5.52
CA SER A 111 0.54 -8.63 -4.08
C SER A 111 2.02 -8.64 -3.70
N PHE A 112 2.29 -8.34 -2.43
CA PHE A 112 3.62 -8.48 -1.84
C PHE A 112 3.63 -9.73 -0.97
N LYS A 113 4.76 -10.42 -0.89
CA LYS A 113 4.93 -11.57 0.00
C LYS A 113 6.36 -11.64 0.49
N PHE A 114 6.52 -12.00 1.76
CA PHE A 114 7.84 -12.38 2.28
C PHE A 114 8.21 -13.75 1.75
N THR A 115 9.40 -13.88 1.16
CA THR A 115 9.94 -15.18 0.75
C THR A 115 10.60 -15.92 1.91
N ASN A 116 10.98 -15.19 2.97
CA ASN A 116 11.44 -15.76 4.23
C ASN A 116 10.25 -15.92 5.20
N GLU A 117 10.01 -17.15 5.64
CA GLU A 117 8.94 -17.50 6.59
C GLU A 117 9.11 -16.82 7.95
N GLU A 118 10.33 -16.59 8.41
CA GLU A 118 10.59 -15.88 9.67
C GLU A 118 9.99 -14.45 9.61
N PHE A 119 10.12 -13.78 8.47
CA PHE A 119 9.57 -12.44 8.29
C PHE A 119 8.04 -12.45 8.22
N SER A 120 7.43 -13.45 7.59
CA SER A 120 5.95 -13.54 7.52
C SER A 120 5.31 -13.78 8.89
N GLN A 121 6.03 -14.42 9.82
CA GLN A 121 5.59 -14.62 11.20
C GLN A 121 5.74 -13.34 12.04
N LYS A 122 6.84 -12.58 11.87
CA LYS A 122 7.15 -11.38 12.68
C LYS A 122 6.49 -10.09 12.21
N TYR A 123 6.22 -9.97 10.90
CA TYR A 123 5.85 -8.71 10.27
C TYR A 123 4.57 -8.81 9.44
N ASP A 124 3.76 -7.76 9.51
CA ASP A 124 2.67 -7.52 8.57
C ASP A 124 3.07 -6.41 7.59
N TRP A 125 2.33 -6.32 6.50
CA TRP A 125 2.61 -5.36 5.44
C TRP A 125 1.33 -4.83 4.80
N LYS A 126 1.44 -3.69 4.13
CA LYS A 126 0.44 -3.20 3.17
C LYS A 126 1.11 -2.41 2.06
N ILE A 127 0.48 -2.38 0.90
CA ILE A 127 0.78 -1.36 -0.11
C ILE A 127 0.32 -0.03 0.49
N SER A 128 1.25 0.91 0.60
CA SER A 128 1.04 2.23 1.19
C SER A 128 0.93 3.33 0.15
N ASP A 129 1.61 3.14 -1.00
CA ASP A 129 1.64 4.08 -2.09
C ASP A 129 2.03 3.39 -3.41
N PHE A 130 1.73 4.04 -4.51
CA PHE A 130 2.18 3.68 -5.85
C PHE A 130 2.43 4.95 -6.65
N TYR A 131 3.62 5.08 -7.22
CA TYR A 131 4.05 6.27 -7.94
C TYR A 131 5.09 5.91 -9.01
N GLU A 132 5.41 6.88 -9.86
CA GLU A 132 6.46 6.72 -10.86
C GLU A 132 7.68 7.58 -10.53
N ASP A 133 8.88 7.00 -10.57
CA ASP A 133 10.16 7.72 -10.53
C ASP A 133 10.89 7.51 -11.85
N ARG A 134 11.09 8.56 -12.65
CA ARG A 134 11.82 8.51 -13.94
C ARG A 134 11.34 7.38 -14.85
N PHE A 135 10.02 7.30 -15.07
CA PHE A 135 9.39 6.27 -15.90
C PHE A 135 9.50 4.85 -15.36
N LYS A 136 9.81 4.68 -14.06
CA LYS A 136 9.81 3.38 -13.40
C LYS A 136 8.65 3.33 -12.42
N PRO A 137 7.70 2.39 -12.56
CA PRO A 137 6.62 2.23 -11.61
C PRO A 137 7.16 1.67 -10.29
N ILE A 138 6.92 2.39 -9.20
CA ILE A 138 7.41 2.07 -7.86
C ILE A 138 6.23 1.79 -6.93
N LEU A 139 6.26 0.62 -6.29
CA LEU A 139 5.34 0.23 -5.24
C LEU A 139 5.97 0.49 -3.88
N LYS A 140 5.27 1.21 -2.99
CA LYS A 140 5.74 1.49 -1.64
C LYS A 140 5.05 0.58 -0.64
N ILE A 141 5.81 -0.30 -0.01
CA ILE A 141 5.28 -1.23 1.00
C ILE A 141 5.60 -0.69 2.39
N GLU A 142 4.57 -0.50 3.22
CA GLU A 142 4.74 -0.26 4.65
C GLU A 142 4.73 -1.59 5.37
N ILE A 143 5.79 -1.88 6.11
CA ILE A 143 5.99 -3.10 6.90
C ILE A 143 6.01 -2.70 8.36
N TRP A 144 5.31 -3.43 9.22
CA TRP A 144 5.33 -3.21 10.66
C TRP A 144 5.40 -4.51 11.44
N ASN A 145 5.98 -4.42 12.63
CA ASN A 145 6.03 -5.55 13.56
C ASN A 145 4.63 -5.85 14.12
N LYS A 146 4.22 -7.13 14.12
CA LYS A 146 2.89 -7.55 14.57
C LYS A 146 2.66 -7.34 16.05
N THR A 147 3.70 -7.48 16.88
CA THR A 147 3.61 -7.32 18.34
C THR A 147 3.81 -5.86 18.77
N ASN A 148 4.50 -5.07 17.96
CA ASN A 148 4.69 -3.64 18.20
C ASN A 148 4.57 -2.82 16.91
N SER A 149 3.35 -2.36 16.61
CA SER A 149 3.04 -1.60 15.39
C SER A 149 3.72 -0.22 15.30
N PHE A 150 4.37 0.26 16.37
CA PHE A 150 5.18 1.49 16.31
C PHE A 150 6.48 1.27 15.52
N TYR A 151 6.97 0.03 15.46
CA TYR A 151 8.11 -0.33 14.62
C TYR A 151 7.62 -0.59 13.20
N LYS A 152 7.86 0.40 12.34
CA LYS A 152 7.48 0.35 10.93
C LYS A 152 8.57 0.94 10.04
N LYS A 153 8.71 0.37 8.84
CA LYS A 153 9.57 0.88 7.76
C LYS A 153 8.78 0.89 6.46
N ARG A 154 9.14 1.80 5.56
CA ARG A 154 8.63 1.80 4.19
C ARG A 154 9.75 1.46 3.23
N ILE A 155 9.49 0.51 2.35
CA ILE A 155 10.40 0.11 1.30
C ILE A 155 9.81 0.46 -0.06
N ALA A 156 10.66 0.79 -1.02
CA ALA A 156 10.28 1.09 -2.39
C ALA A 156 10.75 -0.04 -3.31
N ILE A 157 9.84 -0.58 -4.12
CA ILE A 157 10.08 -1.72 -5.00
C ILE A 157 9.68 -1.32 -6.41
N GLU A 158 10.63 -1.38 -7.36
CA GLU A 158 10.32 -1.22 -8.78
C GLU A 158 9.54 -2.43 -9.29
N ILE A 159 8.40 -2.18 -9.94
CA ILE A 159 7.68 -3.21 -10.69
C ILE A 159 8.32 -3.30 -12.07
N THR A 160 8.83 -4.48 -12.41
CA THR A 160 9.52 -4.71 -13.68
C THR A 160 8.72 -5.64 -14.58
N GLY A 161 9.09 -5.68 -15.87
CA GLY A 161 8.47 -6.61 -16.83
C GLY A 161 7.05 -6.23 -17.26
N THR A 162 6.61 -4.99 -17.01
CA THR A 162 5.33 -4.43 -17.47
C THR A 162 5.51 -3.55 -18.71
N ILE A 163 4.40 -3.17 -19.34
CA ILE A 163 4.37 -2.14 -20.38
C ILE A 163 4.76 -0.79 -19.78
N ASN A 164 5.57 -0.03 -20.52
CA ASN A 164 6.00 1.32 -20.17
C ASN A 164 5.91 2.22 -21.40
N TYR A 165 4.91 3.12 -21.43
CA TYR A 165 4.75 4.11 -22.48
C TYR A 165 5.51 5.43 -22.20
N GLY A 166 6.24 5.51 -21.08
CA GLY A 166 6.94 6.71 -20.63
C GLY A 166 5.99 7.90 -20.52
N GLN A 167 6.39 9.04 -21.07
CA GLN A 167 5.57 10.27 -21.03
C GLN A 167 4.22 10.17 -21.75
N LYS A 168 4.01 9.16 -22.60
CA LYS A 168 2.74 8.93 -23.30
C LYS A 168 1.80 8.04 -22.51
N HIS A 169 2.13 7.74 -21.26
CA HIS A 169 1.35 6.86 -20.41
C HIS A 169 0.22 7.59 -19.68
N ASN A 170 -0.87 6.87 -19.41
CA ASN A 170 -1.92 7.33 -18.51
C ASN A 170 -1.55 6.90 -17.09
N HIS A 171 -1.31 7.85 -16.19
CA HIS A 171 -1.00 7.55 -14.79
C HIS A 171 -2.25 7.69 -13.93
N MET A 172 -2.36 6.81 -12.94
CA MET A 172 -3.38 6.92 -11.91
C MET A 172 -2.80 7.36 -10.58
N ALA A 173 -3.54 8.21 -9.86
CA ALA A 173 -3.20 8.51 -8.48
C ALA A 173 -3.59 7.34 -7.58
N TYR A 174 -2.66 6.83 -6.76
CA TYR A 174 -2.92 5.70 -5.86
C TYR A 174 -4.12 5.91 -4.91
N ASN A 175 -4.32 7.15 -4.45
CA ASN A 175 -5.47 7.49 -3.60
C ASN A 175 -6.83 7.31 -4.28
N GLU A 176 -6.90 7.40 -5.61
CA GLU A 176 -8.13 7.14 -6.36
C GLU A 176 -8.47 5.65 -6.35
N ILE A 177 -7.45 4.78 -6.41
CA ILE A 177 -7.60 3.32 -6.40
C ILE A 177 -7.92 2.80 -5.00
N LYS A 178 -7.15 3.22 -4.00
CA LYS A 178 -7.26 2.60 -2.67
C LYS A 178 -8.65 2.80 -2.06
N ASN A 179 -9.32 3.88 -2.46
CA ASN A 179 -10.62 4.30 -1.94
C ASN A 179 -11.80 3.89 -2.84
N ARG A 180 -11.56 3.37 -4.05
CA ARG A 180 -12.60 3.01 -5.02
C ARG A 180 -12.27 1.70 -5.73
N ASP A 181 -13.23 0.78 -5.76
CA ASP A 181 -13.15 -0.39 -6.63
C ASP A 181 -13.49 0.01 -8.08
N LEU A 182 -12.46 0.29 -8.87
CA LEU A 182 -12.61 0.62 -10.29
C LEU A 182 -13.20 -0.56 -11.04
N THR A 183 -14.15 -0.31 -11.94
CA THR A 183 -14.59 -1.34 -12.89
C THR A 183 -13.46 -1.69 -13.86
N ILE A 184 -13.56 -2.84 -14.54
CA ILE A 184 -12.56 -3.24 -15.55
C ILE A 184 -12.47 -2.19 -16.68
N ASN A 185 -13.61 -1.60 -17.05
CA ASN A 185 -13.70 -0.60 -18.10
C ASN A 185 -12.98 0.71 -17.74
N GLU A 186 -13.18 1.18 -16.50
CA GLU A 186 -12.46 2.35 -15.97
C GLU A 186 -10.97 2.08 -15.80
N ALA A 187 -10.60 0.89 -15.32
CA ALA A 187 -9.21 0.54 -15.06
C ALA A 187 -8.41 0.30 -16.36
N TYR A 188 -9.06 -0.20 -17.43
CA TYR A 188 -8.37 -0.58 -18.65
C TYR A 188 -7.70 0.60 -19.38
N TRP A 189 -8.15 1.84 -19.14
CA TRP A 189 -7.52 3.05 -19.72
C TRP A 189 -6.06 3.18 -19.31
N TYR A 190 -5.74 2.73 -18.10
CA TYR A 190 -4.39 2.72 -17.59
C TYR A 190 -3.53 1.64 -18.24
N ASN A 191 -4.06 0.79 -19.12
CA ASN A 191 -3.29 -0.15 -19.92
C ASN A 191 -2.91 0.39 -21.32
N LEU A 192 -3.44 1.56 -21.69
CA LEU A 192 -3.30 2.20 -23.00
C LEU A 192 -2.40 3.43 -22.92
N ASP A 193 -1.90 3.89 -24.07
CA ASP A 193 -1.27 5.21 -24.18
C ASP A 193 -2.33 6.35 -24.07
N GLN A 194 -1.87 7.60 -23.98
CA GLN A 194 -2.72 8.80 -23.86
C GLN A 194 -3.71 9.00 -25.03
N ASN A 195 -3.49 8.34 -26.17
CA ASN A 195 -4.36 8.39 -27.34
C ASN A 195 -5.26 7.16 -27.44
N GLY A 196 -5.24 6.26 -26.45
CA GLY A 196 -5.98 5.00 -26.46
C GLY A 196 -5.34 3.92 -27.33
N ASN A 197 -4.07 4.07 -27.72
CA ASN A 197 -3.36 3.04 -28.45
C ASN A 197 -2.79 1.97 -27.52
N TYR A 198 -2.56 0.81 -28.11
CA TYR A 198 -1.93 -0.34 -27.47
C TYR A 198 -0.42 -0.31 -27.70
N LYS A 199 0.29 -1.20 -27.02
CA LYS A 199 1.70 -1.46 -27.28
C LYS A 199 1.84 -2.05 -28.68
N ASN A 200 2.57 -1.35 -29.54
CA ASN A 200 2.98 -1.83 -30.87
C ASN A 200 3.95 -3.02 -30.78
#